data_AF-A0A437M4Y1-F1
#
_entry.id   AF-A0A437M4Y1-F1
#
_cell.length_a   1.000
_cell.length_b   1.000
_cell.length_c   1.000
_cell.angle_alpha   90.00
_cell.angle_beta   90.00
_cell.angle_gamma   90.00
#
_symmetry.space_group_name_H-M   'P 1'
#
loop_
_entity.id
_entity.type
_entity.pdbx_description
1 polymer ?
#
loop_
_entity_poly.entity_id
_entity_poly.type
_entity_poly.pdbx_seq_one_letter_code
_entity_poly.pdbx_strand_id
1 'polypeptide(L)'
;MRALLLVLIALAVPAAAAPLDPMAGAQEMARQLDAINAKPLPEGEPLARAVADVLRVDAERRGGCMPAAVKLGVLRPVTLDNFVTQAIVAGRIENGWLVSATVENCPDEDPARILVLRGADGQSLSAFYDGRGEGLAWPSLARAVMPAIVRPALAKLALSDPRCKPVGIAPVAVRVASRSADLSPDRLGLRYKGSWSEVWSFAPCGHRIAVPVTFTADGKGGAGWDVAEDKIVYKP
;
A
#
# COMPACT_ATOMS: atom_id res chain seq x y z
N MET A 1 27.14 41.62 46.57
CA MET A 1 26.64 41.59 45.18
C MET A 1 26.09 40.20 44.90
N ARG A 2 24.76 40.04 44.86
CA ARG A 2 24.08 38.77 44.56
C ARG A 2 23.76 38.74 43.06
N ALA A 3 24.37 37.81 42.33
CA ALA A 3 24.09 37.59 40.91
C ALA A 3 22.79 36.77 40.78
N LEU A 4 21.79 37.36 40.13
CA LEU A 4 20.51 36.75 39.81
C LEU A 4 20.67 36.00 38.47
N LEU A 5 20.69 34.67 38.51
CA LEU A 5 20.75 33.84 37.31
C LEU A 5 19.32 33.63 36.77
N LEU A 6 18.99 34.33 35.68
CA LEU A 6 17.72 34.15 34.96
C LEU A 6 17.84 32.95 34.02
N VAL A 7 17.25 31.83 34.41
CA VAL A 7 17.07 30.65 33.54
C VAL A 7 15.85 30.90 32.67
N LEU A 8 16.08 31.23 31.40
CA LEU A 8 15.06 31.26 30.36
C LEU A 8 14.72 29.83 29.95
N ILE A 9 13.60 29.31 30.43
CA ILE A 9 13.00 28.07 29.94
C ILE A 9 12.30 28.41 28.61
N ALA A 10 12.97 28.18 27.50
CA ALA A 10 12.35 28.22 26.17
C ALA A 10 11.44 26.99 26.02
N LEU A 11 10.13 27.19 26.20
CA LEU A 11 9.11 26.20 25.84
C LEU A 11 9.10 26.08 24.32
N ALA A 12 9.82 25.08 23.79
CA ALA A 12 9.65 24.65 22.41
C ALA A 12 8.26 24.03 22.28
N VAL A 13 7.29 24.82 21.84
CA VAL A 13 5.99 24.29 21.42
C VAL A 13 6.29 23.39 20.21
N PRO A 14 6.00 22.07 20.26
CA PRO A 14 6.12 21.25 19.08
C PRO A 14 5.17 21.83 18.05
N ALA A 15 5.72 22.31 16.94
CA ALA A 15 4.93 22.73 15.80
C ALA A 15 4.21 21.49 15.27
N ALA A 16 3.00 21.25 15.78
CA ALA A 16 2.09 20.29 15.19
C ALA A 16 1.88 20.73 13.75
N ALA A 17 2.36 19.92 12.80
CA ALA A 17 2.19 20.21 11.38
C ALA A 17 0.69 20.42 11.12
N ALA A 18 0.33 21.57 10.55
CA ALA A 18 -1.04 21.83 10.15
C ALA A 18 -1.48 20.72 9.18
N PRO A 19 -2.72 20.22 9.28
CA PRO A 19 -3.24 19.24 8.34
C PRO A 19 -3.21 19.80 6.91
N LEU A 20 -3.17 18.91 5.90
CA LEU A 20 -3.29 19.30 4.49
C LEU A 20 -4.54 20.16 4.30
N ASP A 21 -4.38 21.34 3.72
CA ASP A 21 -5.50 22.22 3.35
C ASP A 21 -5.96 21.87 1.93
N PRO A 22 -7.13 21.23 1.75
CA PRO A 22 -7.62 20.83 0.44
C PRO A 22 -7.97 22.02 -0.47
N MET A 23 -8.10 23.23 0.09
CA MET A 23 -8.40 24.47 -0.66
C MET A 23 -7.14 25.27 -1.00
N ALA A 24 -5.97 24.80 -0.59
CA ALA A 24 -4.70 25.42 -0.93
C ALA A 24 -4.47 25.44 -2.46
N GLY A 25 -3.88 26.52 -2.95
CA GLY A 25 -3.38 26.56 -4.33
C GLY A 25 -2.27 25.52 -4.57
N ALA A 26 -2.03 25.14 -5.82
CA ALA A 26 -1.12 24.05 -6.18
C ALA A 26 0.29 24.16 -5.58
N GLN A 27 0.83 25.39 -5.50
CA GLN A 27 2.16 25.62 -4.92
C GLN A 27 2.19 25.40 -3.40
N GLU A 28 1.12 25.76 -2.70
CA GLU A 28 1.02 25.58 -1.26
C GLU A 28 0.79 24.09 -0.93
N MET A 29 -0.05 23.40 -1.69
CA MET A 29 -0.20 21.94 -1.61
C MET A 29 1.14 21.22 -1.78
N ALA A 30 1.96 21.63 -2.76
CA ALA A 30 3.30 21.05 -2.96
C ALA A 30 4.19 21.26 -1.73
N ARG A 31 4.21 22.46 -1.15
CA ARG A 31 4.99 22.74 0.08
C ARG A 31 4.52 21.90 1.27
N GLN A 32 3.20 21.74 1.44
CA GLN A 32 2.66 20.93 2.54
C GLN A 32 3.04 19.45 2.37
N LEU A 33 2.97 18.91 1.14
CA LEU A 33 3.41 17.56 0.85
C LEU A 33 4.92 17.37 1.09
N ASP A 34 5.75 18.34 0.69
CA ASP A 34 7.18 18.31 0.96
C ASP A 34 7.46 18.31 2.47
N ALA A 35 6.76 19.16 3.24
CA ALA A 35 6.88 19.23 4.68
C ALA A 35 6.46 17.92 5.37
N ILE A 36 5.38 17.28 4.92
CA ILE A 36 4.92 15.98 5.43
C ILE A 36 5.96 14.89 5.14
N ASN A 37 6.51 14.86 3.92
CA ASN A 37 7.45 13.84 3.48
C ASN A 37 8.90 14.07 3.96
N ALA A 38 9.22 15.27 4.45
CA ALA A 38 10.49 15.58 5.12
C ALA A 38 10.55 15.08 6.58
N LYS A 39 9.42 14.65 7.15
CA LYS A 39 9.40 14.08 8.51
C LYS A 39 10.25 12.80 8.59
N PRO A 40 10.85 12.50 9.75
CA PRO A 40 11.63 11.27 9.92
C PRO A 40 10.84 10.02 9.53
N LEU A 41 11.51 9.12 8.82
CA LEU A 41 10.93 7.82 8.50
C LEU A 41 10.75 6.99 9.77
N PRO A 42 9.70 6.16 9.87
CA PRO A 42 9.67 5.15 10.93
C PRO A 42 10.82 4.15 10.71
N GLU A 43 11.44 3.70 11.79
CA GLU A 43 12.58 2.80 11.74
C GLU A 43 12.66 1.91 13.00
N GLY A 44 13.59 0.95 12.97
CA GLY A 44 13.90 0.10 14.11
C GLY A 44 12.75 -0.82 14.54
N GLU A 45 12.76 -1.15 15.84
CA GLU A 45 11.86 -2.13 16.46
C GLU A 45 10.36 -1.81 16.31
N PRO A 46 9.88 -0.55 16.48
CA PRO A 46 8.46 -0.25 16.31
C PRO A 46 7.94 -0.53 14.90
N LEU A 47 8.73 -0.19 13.88
CA LEU A 47 8.38 -0.47 12.48
C LEU A 47 8.38 -1.99 12.21
N ALA A 48 9.45 -2.67 12.62
CA ALA A 48 9.59 -4.11 12.43
C ALA A 48 8.42 -4.88 13.07
N ARG A 49 8.03 -4.49 14.29
CA ARG A 49 6.90 -5.07 15.02
C ARG A 49 5.57 -4.85 14.29
N ALA A 50 5.26 -3.62 13.90
CA ALA A 50 4.00 -3.32 13.21
C ALA A 50 3.86 -4.12 11.91
N VAL A 51 4.95 -4.25 11.15
CA VAL A 51 4.98 -5.05 9.92
C VAL A 51 4.88 -6.56 10.22
N ALA A 52 5.62 -7.07 11.19
CA ALA A 52 5.59 -8.49 11.56
C ALA A 52 4.20 -8.92 12.05
N ASP A 53 3.51 -8.09 12.83
CA ASP A 53 2.18 -8.38 13.34
C ASP A 53 1.16 -8.55 12.21
N VAL A 54 1.16 -7.65 11.21
CA VAL A 54 0.23 -7.78 10.08
C VAL A 54 0.54 -8.99 9.19
N LEU A 55 1.82 -9.34 9.04
CA LEU A 55 2.24 -10.54 8.31
C LEU A 55 1.82 -11.82 9.03
N ARG A 56 1.93 -11.86 10.36
CA ARG A 56 1.47 -12.99 11.16
C ARG A 56 -0.04 -13.18 11.05
N VAL A 57 -0.82 -12.10 11.12
CA VAL A 57 -2.27 -12.16 10.90
C VAL A 57 -2.62 -12.66 9.50
N ASP A 58 -1.91 -12.20 8.45
CA ASP A 58 -2.13 -12.71 7.09
C ASP A 58 -1.77 -14.20 6.96
N ALA A 59 -0.64 -14.63 7.56
CA ALA A 59 -0.20 -16.02 7.58
C ALA A 59 -1.22 -16.93 8.30
N GLU A 60 -1.69 -16.53 9.49
CA GLU A 60 -2.75 -17.23 10.24
C GLU A 60 -4.03 -17.38 9.41
N ARG A 61 -4.46 -16.31 8.75
CA ARG A 61 -5.69 -16.30 7.94
C ARG A 61 -5.58 -17.18 6.69
N ARG A 62 -4.39 -17.27 6.07
CA ARG A 62 -4.18 -17.95 4.79
C ARG A 62 -3.55 -19.34 4.93
N GLY A 63 -3.19 -19.76 6.14
CA GLY A 63 -2.40 -20.98 6.36
C GLY A 63 -0.99 -20.88 5.77
N GLY A 64 -0.43 -19.66 5.76
CA GLY A 64 0.89 -19.35 5.21
C GLY A 64 2.02 -19.62 6.19
N CYS A 65 3.24 -19.34 5.75
CA CYS A 65 4.43 -19.47 6.59
C CYS A 65 4.44 -18.40 7.70
N MET A 66 4.70 -18.81 8.93
CA MET A 66 4.77 -17.90 10.08
C MET A 66 6.08 -17.11 10.07
N PRO A 67 6.04 -15.77 10.21
CA PRO A 67 7.25 -14.96 10.19
C PRO A 67 8.06 -15.12 11.47
N ALA A 68 9.26 -15.71 11.35
CA ALA A 68 10.25 -15.72 12.43
C ALA A 68 11.08 -14.43 12.47
N ALA A 69 11.40 -13.89 11.28
CA ALA A 69 12.06 -12.61 11.09
C ALA A 69 11.59 -11.99 9.78
N VAL A 70 11.69 -10.65 9.68
CA VAL A 70 11.25 -9.90 8.52
C VAL A 70 12.34 -8.94 8.08
N LYS A 71 12.70 -9.01 6.81
CA LYS A 71 13.57 -8.03 6.14
C LYS A 71 12.71 -6.98 5.44
N LEU A 72 12.89 -5.72 5.86
CA LEU A 72 12.16 -4.59 5.29
C LEU A 72 12.96 -3.94 4.15
N GLY A 73 12.26 -3.57 3.10
CA GLY A 73 12.75 -2.72 2.02
C GLY A 73 12.68 -1.23 2.37
N VAL A 74 12.87 -0.40 1.36
CA VAL A 74 12.79 1.06 1.50
C VAL A 74 11.33 1.50 1.64
N LEU A 75 11.07 2.38 2.60
CA LEU A 75 9.79 3.07 2.75
C LEU A 75 9.61 4.06 1.60
N ARG A 76 8.55 3.88 0.83
CA ARG A 76 8.16 4.78 -0.26
C ARG A 76 6.92 5.57 0.16
N PRO A 77 6.97 6.91 0.17
CA PRO A 77 5.82 7.71 0.57
C PRO A 77 4.64 7.45 -0.35
N VAL A 78 3.45 7.39 0.22
CA VAL A 78 2.17 7.27 -0.51
C VAL A 78 1.19 8.37 -0.11
N THR A 79 1.71 9.55 0.22
CA THR A 79 0.89 10.68 0.72
C THR A 79 -0.13 11.20 -0.27
N LEU A 80 -0.02 10.85 -1.56
CA LEU A 80 -1.01 11.21 -2.58
C LEU A 80 -2.03 10.10 -2.85
N ASP A 81 -1.88 8.90 -2.27
CA ASP A 81 -2.94 7.89 -2.30
C ASP A 81 -4.21 8.46 -1.65
N ASN A 82 -5.36 8.32 -2.31
CA ASN A 82 -6.60 8.96 -1.87
C ASN A 82 -7.01 8.56 -0.44
N PHE A 83 -6.79 7.31 -0.03
CA PHE A 83 -7.09 6.88 1.33
C PHE A 83 -6.15 7.54 2.35
N VAL A 84 -4.85 7.63 2.04
CA VAL A 84 -3.85 8.28 2.90
C VAL A 84 -4.07 9.80 2.97
N THR A 85 -4.24 10.47 1.83
CA THR A 85 -4.54 11.91 1.73
C THR A 85 -5.75 12.28 2.59
N GLN A 86 -6.86 11.54 2.44
CA GLN A 86 -8.07 11.82 3.22
C GLN A 86 -7.86 11.62 4.72
N ALA A 87 -7.08 10.62 5.13
CA ALA A 87 -6.77 10.41 6.53
C ALA A 87 -5.86 11.50 7.12
N ILE A 88 -4.96 12.08 6.32
CA ILE A 88 -4.14 13.25 6.71
C ILE A 88 -5.00 14.50 6.83
N VAL A 89 -5.83 14.80 5.83
CA VAL A 89 -6.76 15.96 5.86
C VAL A 89 -7.70 15.87 7.07
N ALA A 90 -8.15 14.65 7.40
CA ALA A 90 -8.99 14.41 8.58
C ALA A 90 -8.23 14.43 9.92
N GLY A 91 -6.91 14.67 9.93
CA GLY A 91 -6.09 14.70 11.14
C GLY A 91 -5.98 13.34 11.86
N ARG A 92 -6.24 12.22 11.16
CA ARG A 92 -6.20 10.87 11.76
C ARG A 92 -4.79 10.26 11.72
N ILE A 93 -4.06 10.59 10.67
CA ILE A 93 -2.67 10.20 10.47
C ILE A 93 -1.89 11.43 10.06
N GLU A 94 -0.58 11.37 10.17
CA GLU A 94 0.31 12.45 9.72
C GLU A 94 1.08 12.10 8.46
N ASN A 95 1.29 10.81 8.17
CA ASN A 95 1.95 10.35 6.95
C ASN A 95 1.69 8.83 6.73
N GLY A 96 1.94 8.33 5.51
CA GLY A 96 1.88 6.92 5.15
C GLY A 96 2.89 6.53 4.08
N TRP A 97 3.35 5.29 4.16
CA TRP A 97 4.36 4.70 3.27
C TRP A 97 3.99 3.28 2.85
N LEU A 98 4.46 2.86 1.67
CA LEU A 98 4.55 1.46 1.31
C LEU A 98 5.94 0.94 1.59
N VAL A 99 6.03 -0.25 2.17
CA VAL A 99 7.28 -1.00 2.35
C VAL A 99 7.11 -2.41 1.83
N SER A 100 8.15 -2.92 1.17
CA SER A 100 8.23 -4.36 0.86
C SER A 100 8.77 -5.11 2.07
N ALA A 101 8.22 -6.27 2.36
CA ALA A 101 8.64 -7.11 3.47
C ALA A 101 8.87 -8.54 2.98
N THR A 102 10.10 -9.04 3.16
CA THR A 102 10.44 -10.43 2.90
C THR A 102 10.48 -11.17 4.22
N VAL A 103 9.76 -12.28 4.31
CA VAL A 103 9.78 -13.14 5.49
C VAL A 103 10.95 -14.10 5.37
N GLU A 104 11.83 -14.13 6.38
CA GLU A 104 12.99 -15.02 6.36
C GLU A 104 12.57 -16.47 6.63
N ASN A 105 13.26 -17.41 6.00
CA ASN A 105 13.03 -18.86 6.12
C ASN A 105 11.63 -19.33 5.65
N CYS A 106 10.89 -18.49 4.93
CA CYS A 106 9.68 -18.89 4.23
C CYS A 106 10.01 -19.10 2.73
N PRO A 107 9.89 -20.33 2.21
CA PRO A 107 10.27 -20.63 0.83
C PRO A 107 9.32 -19.96 -0.17
N ASP A 108 9.90 -19.45 -1.26
CA ASP A 108 9.22 -19.08 -2.50
C ASP A 108 8.05 -18.08 -2.38
N GLU A 109 8.13 -17.16 -1.43
CA GLU A 109 7.16 -16.08 -1.34
C GLU A 109 7.69 -14.78 -1.94
N ASP A 110 6.96 -14.26 -2.94
CA ASP A 110 7.10 -12.87 -3.38
C ASP A 110 7.07 -11.92 -2.16
N PRO A 111 7.81 -10.80 -2.16
CA PRO A 111 7.77 -9.84 -1.05
C PRO A 111 6.34 -9.35 -0.80
N ALA A 112 5.94 -9.31 0.47
CA ALA A 112 4.68 -8.69 0.87
C ALA A 112 4.78 -7.16 0.72
N ARG A 113 3.68 -6.53 0.34
CA ARG A 113 3.53 -5.08 0.28
C ARG A 113 2.71 -4.65 1.49
N ILE A 114 3.25 -3.75 2.30
CA ILE A 114 2.64 -3.30 3.54
C ILE A 114 2.47 -1.79 3.50
N LEU A 115 1.24 -1.33 3.73
CA LEU A 115 0.92 0.06 3.96
C LEU A 115 1.13 0.37 5.44
N VAL A 116 2.10 1.24 5.73
CA VAL A 116 2.42 1.72 7.08
C VAL A 116 1.89 3.14 7.22
N LEU A 117 1.11 3.40 8.26
CA LEU A 117 0.59 4.71 8.61
C LEU A 117 1.15 5.15 9.96
N ARG A 118 1.55 6.42 10.06
CA ARG A 118 1.89 7.05 11.33
C ARG A 118 0.70 7.85 11.84
N GLY A 119 0.20 7.48 13.01
CA GLY A 119 -0.94 8.13 13.67
C GLY A 119 -0.63 9.58 14.03
N ALA A 120 -1.66 10.39 14.25
CA ALA A 120 -1.52 11.84 14.46
C ALA A 120 -0.64 12.27 15.67
N ASP A 121 -0.24 11.33 16.53
CA ASP A 121 0.54 11.56 17.74
C ASP A 121 2.06 11.64 17.54
N GLY A 122 2.59 11.48 16.31
CA GLY A 122 4.03 11.48 16.08
C GLY A 122 4.65 10.09 16.04
N GLN A 123 3.99 9.09 16.64
CA GLN A 123 4.68 7.92 17.20
C GLN A 123 4.00 6.59 16.88
N SER A 124 2.67 6.53 16.98
CA SER A 124 1.91 5.31 16.77
C SER A 124 2.02 4.85 15.31
N LEU A 125 2.31 3.56 15.11
CA LEU A 125 2.35 2.95 13.79
C LEU A 125 1.20 1.94 13.64
N SER A 126 0.51 2.01 12.52
CA SER A 126 -0.44 1.00 12.07
C SER A 126 0.02 0.45 10.73
N ALA A 127 -0.08 -0.86 10.54
CA ALA A 127 0.31 -1.53 9.30
C ALA A 127 -0.86 -2.32 8.72
N PHE A 128 -0.99 -2.30 7.40
CA PHE A 128 -2.03 -2.98 6.65
C PHE A 128 -1.40 -3.78 5.52
N TYR A 129 -1.83 -5.04 5.37
CA TYR A 129 -1.43 -5.86 4.25
C TYR A 129 -2.05 -5.32 2.96
N ASP A 130 -1.21 -4.92 2.00
CA ASP A 130 -1.62 -4.32 0.72
C ASP A 130 -1.51 -5.33 -0.45
N GLY A 131 -0.86 -6.47 -0.23
CA GLY A 131 -0.74 -7.52 -1.24
C GLY A 131 0.64 -8.17 -1.21
N ARG A 132 0.96 -8.88 -2.30
CA ARG A 132 2.24 -9.55 -2.49
C ARG A 132 2.73 -9.38 -3.92
N GLY A 133 4.04 -9.26 -4.09
CA GLY A 133 4.71 -9.11 -5.38
C GLY A 133 4.86 -7.66 -5.84
N GLU A 134 4.96 -7.48 -7.15
CA GLU A 134 5.48 -6.27 -7.79
C GLU A 134 4.41 -5.26 -8.25
N GLY A 135 3.16 -5.37 -7.77
CA GLY A 135 2.09 -4.49 -8.25
C GLY A 135 2.45 -3.00 -8.16
N LEU A 136 2.05 -2.25 -9.19
CA LEU A 136 2.20 -0.79 -9.30
C LEU A 136 0.90 -0.06 -8.95
N ALA A 137 -0.24 -0.75 -8.94
CA ALA A 137 -1.49 -0.23 -8.42
C ALA A 137 -1.30 0.17 -6.94
N TRP A 138 -1.59 1.44 -6.65
CA TRP A 138 -1.52 1.99 -5.31
C TRP A 138 -2.72 1.51 -4.46
N PRO A 139 -2.66 1.61 -3.12
CA PRO A 139 -3.60 0.93 -2.23
C PRO A 139 -5.08 1.23 -2.50
N SER A 140 -5.44 2.49 -2.74
CA SER A 140 -6.82 2.87 -3.05
C SER A 140 -7.28 2.39 -4.43
N LEU A 141 -6.41 2.42 -5.46
CA LEU A 141 -6.73 1.87 -6.78
C LEU A 141 -6.87 0.35 -6.72
N ALA A 142 -5.96 -0.34 -6.02
CA ALA A 142 -6.00 -1.79 -5.83
C ALA A 142 -7.31 -2.23 -5.16
N ARG A 143 -7.77 -1.48 -4.15
CA ARG A 143 -9.07 -1.70 -3.51
C ARG A 143 -10.25 -1.45 -4.45
N ALA A 144 -10.19 -0.38 -5.24
CA ALA A 144 -11.25 -0.01 -6.17
C ALA A 144 -11.44 -1.04 -7.30
N VAL A 145 -10.35 -1.59 -7.83
CA VAL A 145 -10.38 -2.56 -8.93
C VAL A 145 -10.72 -3.99 -8.46
N MET A 146 -10.50 -4.31 -7.18
CA MET A 146 -10.65 -5.67 -6.66
C MET A 146 -11.99 -6.34 -6.99
N PRO A 147 -13.17 -5.70 -6.85
CA PRO A 147 -14.43 -6.33 -7.21
C PRO A 147 -14.52 -6.70 -8.70
N ALA A 148 -13.93 -5.89 -9.58
CA ALA A 148 -13.90 -6.14 -11.03
C ALA A 148 -12.96 -7.29 -11.41
N ILE A 149 -11.93 -7.56 -10.59
CA ILE A 149 -11.01 -8.70 -10.77
C ILE A 149 -11.59 -9.98 -10.16
N VAL A 150 -12.12 -9.90 -8.94
CA VAL A 150 -12.62 -11.06 -8.17
C VAL A 150 -13.86 -11.67 -8.80
N ARG A 151 -14.80 -10.85 -9.29
CA ARG A 151 -16.05 -11.35 -9.89
C ARG A 151 -15.81 -12.32 -11.07
N PRO A 152 -15.06 -11.97 -12.12
CA PRO A 152 -14.83 -12.90 -13.23
C PRO A 152 -13.91 -14.07 -12.84
N ALA A 153 -12.99 -13.89 -11.88
CA ALA A 153 -12.21 -15.02 -11.33
C ALA A 153 -13.12 -16.08 -10.68
N LEU A 154 -14.07 -15.65 -9.86
CA LEU A 154 -15.06 -16.54 -9.22
C LEU A 154 -16.02 -17.16 -10.24
N ALA A 155 -16.42 -16.43 -11.28
CA ALA A 155 -17.23 -16.98 -12.36
C ALA A 155 -16.48 -18.10 -13.09
N LYS A 156 -15.19 -17.89 -13.40
CA LYS A 156 -14.34 -18.92 -14.03
C LYS A 156 -14.17 -20.14 -13.12
N LEU A 157 -13.96 -19.92 -11.83
CA LEU A 157 -13.85 -20.96 -10.82
C LEU A 157 -15.12 -21.81 -10.73
N ALA A 158 -16.30 -21.16 -10.66
CA ALA A 158 -17.58 -21.85 -10.54
C ALA A 158 -17.91 -22.73 -11.75
N LEU A 159 -17.43 -22.35 -12.95
CA LEU A 159 -17.57 -23.19 -14.15
C LEU A 159 -16.65 -24.42 -14.11
N SER A 160 -15.46 -24.29 -13.52
CA SER A 160 -14.46 -25.38 -13.46
C SER A 160 -14.66 -26.32 -12.28
N ASP A 161 -14.97 -25.80 -11.09
CA ASP A 161 -15.31 -26.57 -9.88
C ASP A 161 -16.51 -25.93 -9.15
N PRO A 162 -17.73 -26.36 -9.46
CA PRO A 162 -18.95 -25.86 -8.83
C PRO A 162 -19.05 -26.12 -7.31
N ARG A 163 -18.21 -27.02 -6.75
CA ARG A 163 -18.19 -27.32 -5.32
C ARG A 163 -17.33 -26.33 -4.54
N CYS A 164 -16.37 -25.69 -5.19
CA CYS A 164 -15.54 -24.67 -4.58
C CYS A 164 -16.33 -23.37 -4.37
N LYS A 165 -16.60 -23.04 -3.11
CA LYS A 165 -17.34 -21.83 -2.69
C LYS A 165 -16.48 -20.98 -1.75
N PRO A 166 -15.41 -20.34 -2.25
CA PRO A 166 -14.51 -19.58 -1.39
C PRO A 166 -15.22 -18.32 -0.88
N VAL A 167 -15.02 -18.00 0.39
CA VAL A 167 -15.53 -16.75 1.00
C VAL A 167 -14.37 -15.77 1.10
N GLY A 168 -14.51 -14.62 0.46
CA GLY A 168 -13.52 -13.54 0.52
C GLY A 168 -12.16 -13.95 -0.05
N ILE A 169 -12.04 -13.95 -1.38
CA ILE A 169 -10.74 -14.18 -2.03
C ILE A 169 -9.92 -12.88 -2.10
N ALA A 170 -8.62 -13.01 -1.90
CA ALA A 170 -7.64 -11.95 -2.09
C ALA A 170 -6.50 -12.49 -2.96
N PRO A 171 -5.78 -11.62 -3.68
CA PRO A 171 -4.62 -12.05 -4.45
C PRO A 171 -3.58 -12.69 -3.54
N VAL A 172 -2.94 -13.75 -4.02
CA VAL A 172 -1.77 -14.39 -3.39
C VAL A 172 -0.45 -13.91 -4.01
N ALA A 173 -0.51 -13.37 -5.22
CA ALA A 173 0.63 -12.75 -5.90
C ALA A 173 0.15 -11.76 -6.97
N VAL A 174 0.89 -10.68 -7.16
CA VAL A 174 0.69 -9.71 -8.23
C VAL A 174 2.02 -9.50 -8.92
N ARG A 175 2.05 -9.60 -10.24
CA ARG A 175 3.25 -9.33 -11.05
C ARG A 175 2.97 -8.30 -12.12
N VAL A 176 3.95 -7.47 -12.45
CA VAL A 176 3.85 -6.57 -13.60
C VAL A 176 4.11 -7.36 -14.87
N ALA A 177 3.21 -7.29 -15.84
CA ALA A 177 3.36 -7.94 -17.13
C ALA A 177 3.93 -7.00 -18.20
N SER A 178 3.54 -5.73 -18.19
CA SER A 178 4.10 -4.73 -19.10
C SER A 178 4.01 -3.31 -18.53
N ARG A 179 4.81 -2.41 -19.08
CA ARG A 179 4.81 -0.97 -18.81
C ARG A 179 4.87 -0.25 -20.16
N SER A 180 4.10 0.81 -20.35
CA SER A 180 4.24 1.66 -21.51
C SER A 180 5.56 2.44 -21.46
N ALA A 181 6.07 2.86 -22.62
CA ALA A 181 7.31 3.62 -22.70
C ALA A 181 7.22 5.00 -22.02
N ASP A 182 6.00 5.55 -21.91
CA ASP A 182 5.72 6.85 -21.32
C ASP A 182 5.21 6.78 -19.87
N LEU A 183 5.29 5.61 -19.23
CA LEU A 183 4.88 5.42 -17.84
C LEU A 183 5.70 6.35 -16.93
N SER A 184 5.01 7.29 -16.27
CA SER A 184 5.66 8.25 -15.37
C SER A 184 6.27 7.55 -14.15
N PRO A 185 7.32 8.13 -13.54
CA PRO A 185 7.79 7.65 -12.25
C PRO A 185 6.70 7.73 -11.18
N ASP A 186 6.89 6.94 -10.13
CA ASP A 186 6.11 7.04 -8.89
C ASP A 186 6.35 8.41 -8.24
N ARG A 187 5.28 9.14 -7.95
CA ARG A 187 5.28 10.42 -7.25
C ARG A 187 4.38 10.29 -6.03
N LEU A 188 5.00 10.08 -4.87
CA LEU A 188 4.31 9.95 -3.59
C LEU A 188 3.15 8.93 -3.64
N GLY A 189 3.38 7.79 -4.31
CA GLY A 189 2.43 6.69 -4.45
C GLY A 189 1.58 6.70 -5.73
N LEU A 190 1.63 7.77 -6.53
CA LEU A 190 0.83 7.87 -7.75
C LEU A 190 1.69 7.86 -9.03
N ARG A 191 1.04 7.52 -10.15
CA ARG A 191 1.57 7.70 -11.50
C ARG A 191 0.55 8.51 -12.28
N TYR A 192 1.02 9.55 -12.98
CA TYR A 192 0.16 10.53 -13.65
C TYR A 192 0.09 10.31 -15.16
N LYS A 193 0.99 9.51 -15.75
CA LYS A 193 1.04 9.29 -17.19
C LYS A 193 1.40 7.85 -17.53
N GLY A 194 0.91 7.38 -18.68
CA GLY A 194 1.19 6.09 -19.27
C GLY A 194 0.26 4.99 -18.76
N SER A 195 0.59 3.75 -19.13
CA SER A 195 -0.17 2.56 -18.78
C SER A 195 0.74 1.43 -18.34
N TRP A 196 0.17 0.48 -17.62
CA TRP A 196 0.86 -0.74 -17.20
C TRP A 196 -0.15 -1.88 -17.13
N SER A 197 0.34 -3.12 -17.20
CA SER A 197 -0.49 -4.29 -16.97
C SER A 197 0.07 -5.14 -15.84
N GLU A 198 -0.83 -5.74 -15.10
CA GLU A 198 -0.52 -6.63 -13.99
C GLU A 198 -1.27 -7.95 -14.16
N VAL A 199 -0.73 -9.01 -13.57
CA VAL A 199 -1.43 -10.29 -13.45
C VAL A 199 -1.61 -10.60 -11.99
N TRP A 200 -2.88 -10.67 -11.59
CA TRP A 200 -3.32 -10.87 -10.22
C TRP A 200 -3.68 -12.34 -10.06
N SER A 201 -2.92 -13.03 -9.22
CA SER A 201 -3.06 -14.47 -8.99
C SER A 201 -3.86 -14.73 -7.73
N PHE A 202 -4.80 -15.67 -7.80
CA PHE A 202 -5.64 -16.14 -6.69
C PHE A 202 -5.45 -17.64 -6.54
N ALA A 203 -5.59 -18.15 -5.31
CA ALA A 203 -5.43 -19.57 -5.02
C ALA A 203 -6.61 -20.21 -4.22
N PRO A 204 -7.89 -20.05 -4.63
CA PRO A 204 -9.01 -20.64 -3.90
C PRO A 204 -9.11 -22.16 -4.12
N CYS A 205 -9.40 -22.90 -3.04
CA CYS A 205 -9.62 -24.36 -3.07
C CYS A 205 -8.49 -25.18 -3.73
N GLY A 206 -7.24 -24.71 -3.66
CA GLY A 206 -6.10 -25.36 -4.30
C GLY A 206 -5.92 -25.04 -5.80
N HIS A 207 -6.90 -24.40 -6.43
CA HIS A 207 -6.80 -23.96 -7.82
C HIS A 207 -6.04 -22.64 -7.94
N ARG A 208 -5.36 -22.41 -9.06
CA ARG A 208 -4.72 -21.12 -9.36
C ARG A 208 -5.46 -20.40 -10.48
N ILE A 209 -5.80 -19.14 -10.24
CA ILE A 209 -6.49 -18.28 -11.20
C ILE A 209 -5.62 -17.05 -11.41
N ALA A 210 -5.25 -16.75 -12.66
CA ALA A 210 -4.49 -15.57 -13.02
C ALA A 210 -5.37 -14.64 -13.83
N VAL A 211 -5.57 -13.42 -13.32
CA VAL A 211 -6.42 -12.38 -13.93
C VAL A 211 -5.53 -11.25 -14.44
N PRO A 212 -5.44 -11.05 -15.76
CA PRO A 212 -4.75 -9.91 -16.34
C PRO A 212 -5.61 -8.64 -16.20
N VAL A 213 -4.98 -7.55 -15.77
CA VAL A 213 -5.58 -6.23 -15.67
C VAL A 213 -4.64 -5.20 -16.28
N THR A 214 -5.18 -4.27 -17.05
CA THR A 214 -4.45 -3.12 -17.58
C THR A 214 -4.94 -1.87 -16.88
N PHE A 215 -4.02 -0.98 -16.52
CA PHE A 215 -4.31 0.31 -15.93
C PHE A 215 -3.76 1.43 -16.81
N THR A 216 -4.48 2.54 -16.87
CA THR A 216 -4.09 3.74 -17.61
C THR A 216 -4.26 4.95 -16.70
N ALA A 217 -3.18 5.67 -16.42
CA ALA A 217 -3.21 6.87 -15.59
C ALA A 217 -4.05 7.96 -16.27
N ASP A 218 -4.84 8.70 -15.49
CA ASP A 218 -5.79 9.70 -16.00
C ASP A 218 -5.24 11.15 -15.99
N GLY A 219 -4.00 11.35 -15.56
CA GLY A 219 -3.38 12.67 -15.41
C GLY A 219 -3.82 13.46 -14.17
N LYS A 220 -4.78 12.96 -13.39
CA LYS A 220 -5.42 13.64 -12.24
C LYS A 220 -5.19 12.91 -10.92
N GLY A 221 -4.35 11.89 -10.92
CA GLY A 221 -4.05 11.05 -9.75
C GLY A 221 -4.93 9.81 -9.63
N GLY A 222 -5.77 9.54 -10.64
CA GLY A 222 -6.51 8.31 -10.80
C GLY A 222 -5.92 7.42 -11.91
N ALA A 223 -6.52 6.25 -12.08
CA ALA A 223 -6.30 5.42 -13.24
C ALA A 223 -7.61 4.71 -13.63
N GLY A 224 -7.88 4.63 -14.92
CA GLY A 224 -8.85 3.68 -15.45
C GLY A 224 -8.26 2.28 -15.47
N TRP A 225 -9.12 1.25 -15.50
CA TRP A 225 -8.70 -0.14 -15.60
C TRP A 225 -9.55 -0.93 -16.59
N ASP A 226 -8.94 -1.95 -17.17
CA ASP A 226 -9.57 -2.93 -18.04
C ASP A 226 -9.15 -4.34 -17.60
N VAL A 227 -10.14 -5.20 -17.32
CA VAL A 227 -9.91 -6.59 -16.92
C VAL A 227 -10.13 -7.46 -18.14
N ALA A 228 -9.07 -8.12 -18.61
CA ALA A 228 -9.15 -8.97 -19.80
C ALA A 228 -9.78 -10.32 -19.44
N GLU A 229 -11.10 -10.35 -19.29
CA GLU A 229 -11.87 -11.53 -18.85
C GLU A 229 -11.65 -12.75 -19.76
N ASP A 230 -11.47 -12.54 -21.07
CA ASP A 230 -11.16 -13.56 -22.07
C ASP A 230 -9.77 -14.19 -21.90
N LYS A 231 -8.87 -13.51 -21.18
CA LYS A 231 -7.49 -13.96 -20.92
C LYS A 231 -7.28 -14.51 -19.52
N ILE A 232 -8.34 -14.70 -18.74
CA ILE A 232 -8.25 -15.32 -17.41
C ILE A 232 -7.81 -16.77 -17.56
N VAL A 233 -6.67 -17.10 -16.94
CA VAL A 233 -6.12 -18.45 -16.93
C VAL A 233 -6.52 -19.15 -15.64
N TYR A 234 -7.14 -20.31 -15.77
CA TYR A 234 -7.43 -21.23 -14.67
C TYR A 234 -6.49 -22.43 -14.76
N LYS A 235 -5.91 -22.82 -13.63
CA LYS A 235 -5.15 -24.06 -13.47
C LYS A 235 -5.74 -24.84 -12.28
N PRO A 236 -6.11 -26.11 -12.49
CA PRO A 236 -6.63 -26.95 -11.42
C PRO A 236 -5.58 -27.18 -10.34
#